data_AF-K1RLC6-F1
#
_entry.id   AF-K1RLC6-F1
#
_cell.length_a   1.000
_cell.length_b   1.000
_cell.length_c   1.000
_cell.angle_alpha   90.00
_cell.angle_beta   90.00
_cell.angle_gamma   90.00
#
_symmetry.space_group_name_H-M   'P 1'
#
loop_
_entity.id
_entity.type
_entity.pdbx_description
1 polymer ?
#
loop_
_entity_poly.entity_id
_entity_poly.type
_entity_poly.pdbx_seq_one_letter_code
_entity_poly.pdbx_strand_id
1 'polypeptide(L)' 'MNERLQFIPFTSPADRGWARAMEIYRRSFPYKEQRSEEDHIRALADPAFHADGIWRGDEFVGIL' A
#
# COMPACT_ATOMS: atom_id res chain seq x y z
N MET A 1 -20.49 15.91 -0.97
CA MET A 1 -19.13 16.41 -1.23
C MET A 1 -18.45 15.38 -2.12
N ASN A 2 -18.05 15.73 -3.35
CA ASN A 2 -17.34 14.78 -4.22
C ASN A 2 -15.89 14.67 -3.72
N GLU A 3 -15.63 13.71 -2.85
CA GLU A 3 -14.28 13.45 -2.36
C GLU A 3 -13.50 12.74 -3.47
N ARG A 4 -12.59 13.50 -4.11
CA ARG A 4 -11.69 12.99 -5.15
C ARG A 4 -10.74 11.95 -4.55
N LEU A 5 -10.44 10.93 -5.33
CA LEU A 5 -9.42 9.96 -4.97
C LEU A 5 -8.04 10.62 -5.03
N GLN A 6 -7.22 10.36 -4.01
CA GLN A 6 -5.82 10.76 -3.95
C GLN A 6 -4.96 9.50 -3.92
N PHE A 7 -3.86 9.54 -4.64
CA PHE A 7 -2.85 8.49 -4.68
C PHE A 7 -1.62 9.05 -3.99
N ILE A 8 -1.25 8.44 -2.86
CA ILE A 8 -0.13 8.88 -2.03
C ILE A 8 0.90 7.75 -2.02
N PRO A 9 2.13 7.98 -2.51
CA PRO A 9 3.12 6.94 -2.63
C PRO A 9 3.59 6.46 -1.26
N PHE A 10 3.75 5.14 -1.15
CA PHE A 10 4.52 4.54 -0.08
C PHE A 10 6.00 4.60 -0.42
N THR A 11 6.78 5.05 0.53
CA THR A 11 8.25 5.14 0.51
C THR A 11 8.88 4.42 1.70
N SER A 12 8.08 4.17 2.75
CA SER A 12 8.52 3.53 3.98
C SER A 12 7.36 2.81 4.68
N PRO A 13 7.61 1.74 5.45
CA PRO A 13 6.62 1.13 6.33
C PRO A 13 6.03 2.06 7.40
N ALA A 14 6.69 3.20 7.66
CA ALA A 14 6.21 4.22 8.59
C ALA A 14 5.10 5.11 7.98
N ASP A 15 4.86 5.02 6.67
CA ASP A 15 3.90 5.86 5.99
C ASP A 15 2.46 5.55 6.42
N ARG A 16 1.66 6.62 6.51
CA ARG A 16 0.25 6.52 6.85
C ARG A 16 -0.42 5.52 5.88
N GLY A 17 -1.12 4.54 6.43
CA GLY A 17 -1.85 3.54 5.65
C GLY A 17 -1.06 2.29 5.29
N TRP A 18 0.26 2.23 5.52
CA TRP A 18 1.07 1.04 5.20
C TRP A 18 0.57 -0.24 5.89
N ALA A 19 0.32 -0.17 7.20
CA ALA A 19 -0.20 -1.33 7.94
C ALA A 19 -1.55 -1.82 7.37
N ARG A 20 -2.41 -0.88 6.94
CA ARG A 20 -3.71 -1.20 6.33
C ARG A 20 -3.55 -1.77 4.92
N ALA A 21 -2.62 -1.24 4.13
CA ALA A 21 -2.21 -1.76 2.83
C ALA A 21 -1.77 -3.23 2.94
N MET A 22 -0.90 -3.54 3.90
CA MET A 22 -0.43 -4.91 4.13
C MET A 22 -1.54 -5.85 4.59
N GLU A 23 -2.52 -5.37 5.38
CA GLU A 23 -3.69 -6.18 5.74
C GLU A 23 -4.53 -6.53 4.49
N ILE A 24 -4.78 -5.55 3.61
CA ILE A 24 -5.49 -5.78 2.35
C ILE A 24 -4.73 -6.79 1.50
N TYR A 25 -3.43 -6.59 1.32
CA TYR A 25 -2.57 -7.52 0.57
C TYR A 25 -2.68 -8.96 1.07
N ARG A 26 -2.49 -9.19 2.38
CA ARG A 26 -2.55 -10.54 2.98
C ARG A 26 -3.93 -11.18 2.87
N ARG A 27 -5.01 -10.39 2.83
CA ARG A 27 -6.37 -10.90 2.65
C ARG A 27 -6.71 -11.19 1.19
N SER A 28 -6.11 -10.45 0.27
CA SER A 28 -6.39 -10.57 -1.17
C SER A 28 -5.63 -11.73 -1.84
N PHE A 29 -4.43 -12.07 -1.34
CA PHE A 29 -3.59 -13.11 -1.94
C PHE A 29 -3.57 -14.39 -1.08
N PRO A 30 -3.70 -15.59 -1.69
CA PRO A 30 -3.47 -16.86 -1.00
C PRO A 30 -2.07 -16.94 -0.38
N TYR A 31 -1.91 -17.69 0.70
CA TYR A 31 -0.63 -17.78 1.45
C TYR A 31 0.60 -18.05 0.56
N LYS A 32 0.46 -18.91 -0.47
CA LYS A 32 1.56 -19.27 -1.37
C LYS A 32 1.96 -18.14 -2.35
N GLU A 33 1.12 -17.12 -2.50
CA GLU A 33 1.33 -15.95 -3.35
C GLU A 33 1.76 -14.71 -2.55
N GLN A 34 1.73 -14.80 -1.21
CA GLN A 34 2.17 -13.72 -0.34
C GLN A 34 3.70 -13.62 -0.32
N ARG A 35 4.21 -12.41 -0.51
CA ARG A 35 5.60 -12.04 -0.30
C ARG A 35 5.85 -11.71 1.16
N SER A 36 7.10 -11.86 1.61
CA SER A 36 7.48 -11.49 2.98
C SER A 36 7.43 -9.97 3.16
N GLU A 37 7.31 -9.50 4.40
CA GLU A 37 7.36 -8.06 4.68
C GLU A 37 8.70 -7.45 4.26
N GLU A 38 9.81 -8.17 4.41
CA GLU A 38 11.13 -7.75 3.94
C GLU A 38 11.19 -7.56 2.41
N ASP A 39 10.50 -8.40 1.63
CA ASP A 39 10.44 -8.24 0.18
C ASP A 39 9.74 -6.94 -0.22
N HIS A 40 8.67 -6.57 0.50
CA HIS A 40 7.97 -5.31 0.27
C HIS A 40 8.84 -4.11 0.65
N ILE A 41 9.58 -4.19 1.76
CA ILE A 41 10.52 -3.14 2.17
C ILE A 41 11.63 -2.97 1.13
N ARG A 42 12.18 -4.07 0.61
CA ARG A 42 13.19 -4.03 -0.46
C ARG A 42 12.62 -3.43 -1.75
N ALA A 43 11.38 -3.74 -2.10
CA ALA A 43 10.72 -3.16 -3.26
C ALA A 43 10.55 -1.64 -3.11
N LEU A 44 10.18 -1.13 -1.93
CA LEU A 44 10.08 0.32 -1.69
C LEU A 44 11.40 1.08 -1.85
N ALA A 45 12.54 0.40 -1.71
CA ALA A 45 13.86 1.00 -1.94
C ALA A 45 14.23 1.08 -3.43
N ASP A 46 13.49 0.41 -4.33
CA ASP A 46 13.70 0.49 -5.77
C ASP A 46 12.96 1.71 -6.35
N PRO A 47 13.67 2.68 -6.95
CA PRO A 47 13.03 3.88 -7.53
C PRO A 47 12.12 3.59 -8.74
N ALA A 48 12.20 2.39 -9.34
CA ALA A 48 11.28 1.97 -10.40
C ALA A 48 10.00 1.30 -9.86
N PHE A 49 9.95 0.99 -8.56
CA PHE A 49 8.77 0.44 -7.92
C PHE A 49 7.87 1.56 -7.42
N HIS A 50 6.58 1.46 -7.77
CA HIS A 50 5.55 2.40 -7.34
C HIS A 50 4.45 1.62 -6.64
N ALA A 51 4.16 2.00 -5.40
CA ALA A 51 3.03 1.52 -4.63
C ALA A 51 2.33 2.72 -4.00
N ASP A 52 1.04 2.87 -4.26
CA ASP A 52 0.26 4.03 -3.81
C ASP A 52 -0.85 3.59 -2.84
N GLY A 53 -0.99 4.32 -1.75
CA GLY A 53 -2.21 4.31 -0.95
C GLY A 53 -3.29 5.12 -1.66
N ILE A 54 -4.49 4.54 -1.80
CA ILE A 54 -5.65 5.19 -2.39
C ILE A 54 -6.51 5.76 -1.25
N TRP A 55 -6.76 7.06 -1.29
CA TRP A 55 -7.48 7.80 -0.26
C TRP A 55 -8.70 8.51 -0.83
N ARG A 56 -9.78 8.54 -0.06
CA ARG A 56 -10.95 9.40 -0.29
C ARG A 56 -11.09 10.31 0.93
N GLY A 57 -10.63 11.56 0.81
CA GLY A 57 -10.48 12.43 1.97
C GLY A 57 -9.50 11.80 2.97
N ASP A 58 -9.94 11.59 4.21
CA ASP A 58 -9.14 10.90 5.25
C ASP A 58 -9.33 9.38 5.28
N GLU A 59 -10.26 8.84 4.48
CA GLU A 59 -10.55 7.41 4.40
C GLU A 59 -9.54 6.69 3.50
N PHE A 60 -8.92 5.64 4.03
CA PHE A 60 -8.09 4.73 3.26
C PHE A 60 -8.96 3.70 2.54
N VAL A 61 -8.99 3.72 1.22
CA VAL A 61 -9.92 2.91 0.41
C VAL A 61 -9.24 1.83 -0.40
N GLY A 62 -7.90 1.84 -0.55
CA GLY A 62 -7.21 0.80 -1.28
C GLY A 62 -5.72 1.02 -1.46
N ILE A 63 -5.13 0.14 -2.27
CA ILE A 63 -3.73 0.15 -2.67
C ILE A 63 -3.64 -0.05 -4.18
N LEU A 64 -2.64 0.57 -4.81
CA LEU A 64 -2.25 0.34 -6.21
C LEU A 64 -0.78 -0.05 -6.27
#